data_AF-A0A7J9CUV6-F1
#
_entry.id   AF-A0A7J9CUV6-F1
#
_cell.length_a   1.000
_cell.length_b   1.000
_cell.length_c   1.000
_cell.angle_alpha   90.00
_cell.angle_beta   90.00
_cell.angle_gamma   90.00
#
_symmetry.space_group_name_H-M   'P 1'
#
loop_
_entity.id
_entity.type
_entity.pdbx_description
1 polymer ?
#
loop_
_entity_poly.entity_id
_entity_poly.type
_entity_poly.pdbx_seq_one_letter_code
_entity_poly.pdbx_strand_id
1 'polypeptide(L)'
;LCHIAQVIKGDNDVLLKAVGDKSAIEEVKHILDTARRAATRREVFHTDFLTPPVLKESMIVLQKLADVKAVAQGGYPQAERCRLSIGHSEVLTNDPNVVAAINISGNFSFQPCSHGDFLGAILGKGIAREKLGDIILQGEKGAHVLIVPELVDFLMSTLDKVANVSVSCTQIPLLALEYEPPRTQSFKTVEASLRVDALASAGFKISRSKLVNLI
;
A
#
# COMPACT_ATOMS: atom_id res chain seq x y z
N LEU A 1 7.42 17.93 -33.27
CA LEU A 1 7.62 17.66 -31.83
C LEU A 1 6.62 18.42 -30.93
N CYS A 2 6.41 19.74 -31.10
CA CYS A 2 5.44 20.50 -30.30
C CYS A 2 3.96 20.06 -30.41
N HIS A 3 3.48 19.66 -31.59
CA HIS A 3 2.07 19.24 -31.76
C HIS A 3 1.74 17.91 -31.06
N ILE A 4 2.64 16.94 -31.11
CA ILE A 4 2.44 15.64 -30.44
C ILE A 4 2.43 15.83 -28.92
N ALA A 5 3.35 16.65 -28.39
CA ALA A 5 3.37 16.97 -26.96
C ALA A 5 2.09 17.70 -26.50
N GLN A 6 1.53 18.60 -27.31
CA GLN A 6 0.26 19.29 -26.99
C GLN A 6 -0.96 18.36 -27.03
N VAL A 7 -1.01 17.42 -27.96
CA VAL A 7 -2.11 16.41 -28.04
C VAL A 7 -2.05 15.45 -26.85
N ILE A 8 -0.86 14.96 -26.49
CA ILE A 8 -0.64 14.11 -25.31
C ILE A 8 -1.05 14.87 -24.03
N LYS A 9 -0.72 16.16 -23.93
CA LYS A 9 -1.04 16.99 -22.78
C LYS A 9 -2.54 17.26 -22.64
N GLY A 10 -3.24 17.50 -23.75
CA GLY A 10 -4.70 17.68 -23.76
C GLY A 10 -5.48 16.42 -23.42
N ASP A 11 -4.98 15.24 -23.84
CA ASP A 11 -5.56 13.95 -23.51
C ASP A 11 -5.35 13.58 -22.02
N ASN A 12 -4.18 13.90 -21.46
CA ASN A 12 -3.92 13.76 -20.02
C ASN A 12 -4.89 14.60 -19.17
N ASP A 13 -5.16 15.85 -19.54
CA ASP A 13 -6.09 16.72 -18.80
C ASP A 13 -7.54 16.19 -18.81
N VAL A 14 -7.96 15.47 -19.85
CA VAL A 14 -9.28 14.81 -19.90
C VAL A 14 -9.32 13.57 -19.00
N LEU A 15 -8.24 12.78 -18.98
CA LEU A 15 -8.13 11.60 -18.13
C LEU A 15 -8.03 11.95 -16.65
N LEU A 16 -7.34 13.04 -16.30
CA LEU A 16 -7.12 13.50 -14.93
C LEU A 16 -8.35 14.18 -14.30
N LYS A 17 -9.35 14.62 -15.10
CA LYS A 17 -10.62 15.16 -14.58
C LYS A 17 -11.43 14.17 -13.74
N ALA A 18 -11.14 12.87 -13.86
CA ALA A 18 -11.79 11.83 -13.07
C ALA A 18 -11.17 11.66 -11.66
N VAL A 19 -9.99 12.25 -11.41
CA VAL A 19 -9.26 12.10 -10.15
C VAL A 19 -9.84 13.06 -9.11
N GLY A 20 -10.48 12.50 -8.09
CA GLY A 20 -11.18 13.31 -7.07
C GLY A 20 -10.25 14.00 -6.06
N ASP A 21 -9.05 13.46 -5.84
CA ASP A 21 -8.12 13.93 -4.82
C ASP A 21 -6.95 14.70 -5.43
N LYS A 22 -6.85 16.00 -5.10
CA LYS A 22 -5.78 16.89 -5.59
C LYS A 22 -4.37 16.43 -5.22
N SER A 23 -4.22 15.73 -4.09
CA SER A 23 -2.92 15.21 -3.65
C SER A 23 -2.44 14.03 -4.51
N ALA A 24 -3.37 13.27 -5.10
CA ALA A 24 -3.08 12.11 -5.93
C ALA A 24 -2.80 12.47 -7.40
N ILE A 25 -3.24 13.65 -7.88
CA ILE A 25 -3.18 14.03 -9.30
C ILE A 25 -1.75 13.97 -9.86
N GLU A 26 -0.76 14.53 -9.15
CA GLU A 26 0.60 14.61 -9.69
C GLU A 26 1.26 13.23 -9.77
N GLU A 27 0.99 12.37 -8.80
CA GLU A 27 1.51 11.00 -8.77
C GLU A 27 0.85 10.13 -9.85
N VAL A 28 -0.47 10.24 -10.01
CA VAL A 28 -1.23 9.58 -11.09
C VAL A 28 -0.74 10.03 -12.47
N LYS A 29 -0.46 11.31 -12.63
CA LYS A 29 0.11 11.85 -13.88
C LYS A 29 1.50 11.30 -14.17
N HIS A 30 2.36 11.21 -13.15
CA HIS A 30 3.68 10.59 -13.30
C HIS A 30 3.58 9.11 -13.71
N ILE A 31 2.64 8.38 -13.12
CA ILE A 31 2.35 6.98 -13.48
C ILE A 31 1.86 6.87 -14.92
N LEU A 32 0.95 7.76 -15.35
CA LEU A 32 0.42 7.80 -16.71
C LEU A 32 1.54 8.06 -17.75
N ASP A 33 2.42 9.02 -17.48
CA ASP A 33 3.54 9.33 -18.37
C ASP A 33 4.52 8.14 -18.44
N THR A 34 4.71 7.42 -17.35
CA THR A 34 5.56 6.23 -17.31
C THR A 34 4.92 5.05 -18.05
N ALA A 35 3.62 4.86 -17.92
CA ALA A 35 2.86 3.84 -18.64
C ALA A 35 2.97 4.00 -20.17
N ARG A 36 2.84 5.24 -20.68
CA ARG A 36 2.99 5.54 -22.11
C ARG A 36 4.40 5.23 -22.62
N ARG A 37 5.42 5.49 -21.79
CA ARG A 37 6.82 5.14 -22.11
C ARG A 37 7.03 3.62 -22.13
N ALA A 38 6.49 2.90 -21.15
CA ALA A 38 6.54 1.45 -21.07
C ALA A 38 5.87 0.79 -22.29
N ALA A 39 4.70 1.30 -22.72
CA ALA A 39 4.02 0.83 -23.93
C ALA A 39 4.88 0.99 -25.18
N THR A 40 5.48 2.17 -25.37
CA THR A 40 6.34 2.47 -26.53
C THR A 40 7.58 1.57 -26.57
N ARG A 41 8.18 1.28 -25.40
CA ARG A 41 9.41 0.48 -25.28
C ARG A 41 9.18 -1.03 -25.21
N ARG A 42 7.93 -1.48 -25.03
CA ARG A 42 7.56 -2.88 -24.75
C ARG A 42 8.32 -3.46 -23.54
N GLU A 43 8.50 -2.63 -22.52
CA GLU A 43 9.11 -3.01 -21.24
C GLU A 43 8.06 -3.04 -20.14
N VAL A 44 8.32 -3.78 -19.06
CA VAL A 44 7.52 -3.74 -17.84
C VAL A 44 8.17 -2.77 -16.86
N PHE A 45 7.38 -1.85 -16.34
CA PHE A 45 7.77 -0.91 -15.30
C PHE A 45 7.04 -1.23 -14.00
N HIS A 46 7.77 -1.18 -12.89
CA HIS A 46 7.19 -1.36 -11.55
C HIS A 46 7.26 -0.05 -10.78
N THR A 47 6.12 0.42 -10.26
CA THR A 47 6.10 1.58 -9.37
C THR A 47 6.63 1.20 -7.99
N ASP A 48 6.85 2.21 -7.15
CA ASP A 48 6.95 2.04 -5.71
C ASP A 48 5.56 1.77 -5.09
N PHE A 49 5.48 1.59 -3.76
CA PHE A 49 4.21 1.36 -3.08
C PHE A 49 3.34 2.62 -3.08
N LEU A 50 2.20 2.50 -3.75
CA LEU A 50 1.20 3.54 -3.87
C LEU A 50 0.23 3.48 -2.69
N THR A 51 -0.31 4.63 -2.32
CA THR A 51 -1.43 4.71 -1.37
C THR A 51 -2.73 4.20 -2.02
N PRO A 52 -3.72 3.72 -1.24
CA PRO A 52 -4.98 3.24 -1.80
C PRO A 52 -5.71 4.24 -2.73
N PRO A 53 -5.76 5.56 -2.42
CA PRO A 53 -6.37 6.54 -3.32
C PRO A 53 -5.62 6.65 -4.66
N VAL A 54 -4.29 6.77 -4.62
CA VAL A 54 -3.44 6.89 -5.82
C VAL A 54 -3.52 5.63 -6.68
N LEU A 55 -3.50 4.46 -6.05
CA LEU A 55 -3.64 3.17 -6.73
C LEU A 55 -4.97 3.08 -7.48
N LYS A 56 -6.08 3.40 -6.81
CA LYS A 56 -7.42 3.36 -7.39
C LYS A 56 -7.54 4.28 -8.60
N GLU A 57 -7.10 5.52 -8.45
CA GLU A 57 -7.18 6.53 -9.52
C GLU A 57 -6.26 6.17 -10.70
N SER A 58 -5.05 5.69 -10.41
CA SER A 58 -4.12 5.21 -11.43
C SER A 58 -4.70 4.06 -12.23
N MET A 59 -5.32 3.08 -11.57
CA MET A 59 -5.95 1.94 -12.26
C MET A 59 -7.09 2.39 -13.18
N ILE A 60 -7.94 3.33 -12.75
CA ILE A 60 -9.03 3.87 -13.57
C ILE A 60 -8.50 4.56 -14.83
N VAL A 61 -7.42 5.34 -14.69
CA VAL A 61 -6.81 6.06 -15.81
C VAL A 61 -6.09 5.10 -16.76
N LEU A 62 -5.33 4.14 -16.22
CA LEU A 62 -4.56 3.18 -17.02
C LEU A 62 -5.46 2.23 -17.81
N GLN A 63 -6.63 1.84 -17.29
CA GLN A 63 -7.61 1.02 -18.01
C GLN A 63 -8.14 1.65 -19.29
N LYS A 64 -8.04 2.99 -19.44
CA LYS A 64 -8.48 3.71 -20.65
C LYS A 64 -7.44 3.67 -21.78
N LEU A 65 -6.23 3.19 -21.50
CA LEU A 65 -5.17 3.04 -22.50
C LEU A 65 -5.27 1.66 -23.16
N ALA A 66 -5.44 1.62 -24.48
CA ALA A 66 -5.65 0.35 -25.20
C ALA A 66 -4.44 -0.60 -25.15
N ASP A 67 -3.22 -0.05 -25.20
CA ASP A 67 -1.99 -0.83 -25.34
C ASP A 67 -1.24 -1.05 -24.01
N VAL A 68 -1.87 -0.71 -22.88
CA VAL A 68 -1.28 -0.81 -21.55
C VAL A 68 -2.11 -1.74 -20.68
N LYS A 69 -1.43 -2.67 -20.03
CA LYS A 69 -1.98 -3.46 -18.94
C LYS A 69 -1.28 -3.05 -17.65
N ALA A 70 -2.06 -2.99 -16.57
CA ALA A 70 -1.57 -2.69 -15.23
C ALA A 70 -2.06 -3.75 -14.24
N VAL A 71 -1.18 -4.23 -13.37
CA VAL A 71 -1.49 -5.20 -12.32
C VAL A 71 -1.01 -4.66 -10.98
N ALA A 72 -1.90 -4.65 -9.99
CA ALA A 72 -1.58 -4.24 -8.63
C ALA A 72 -1.12 -5.44 -7.80
N GLN A 73 0.01 -5.30 -7.12
CA GLN A 73 0.62 -6.34 -6.27
C GLN A 73 1.05 -5.72 -4.94
N GLY A 74 0.46 -6.17 -3.84
CA GLY A 74 0.83 -5.75 -2.47
C GLY A 74 1.43 -6.86 -1.60
N GLY A 75 1.62 -8.06 -2.17
CA GLY A 75 2.19 -9.22 -1.48
C GLY A 75 1.16 -10.16 -0.85
N TYR A 76 -0.03 -9.66 -0.51
CA TYR A 76 -1.15 -10.47 -0.02
C TYR A 76 -2.50 -9.88 -0.48
N PRO A 77 -3.62 -10.65 -0.44
CA PRO A 77 -4.90 -10.23 -1.02
C PRO A 77 -5.54 -8.96 -0.45
N GLN A 78 -5.17 -8.55 0.76
CA GLN A 78 -5.79 -7.43 1.48
C GLN A 78 -4.81 -6.27 1.72
N ALA A 79 -3.72 -6.24 0.95
CA ALA A 79 -2.75 -5.17 1.03
C ALA A 79 -3.43 -3.82 0.71
N GLU A 80 -3.25 -2.85 1.59
CA GLU A 80 -3.67 -1.46 1.38
C GLU A 80 -2.70 -0.77 0.43
N ARG A 81 -1.39 -0.91 0.68
CA ARG A 81 -0.34 -0.36 -0.18
C ARG A 81 0.09 -1.40 -1.20
N CYS A 82 0.00 -1.05 -2.49
CA CYS A 82 0.39 -1.93 -3.58
C CYS A 82 1.34 -1.23 -4.56
N ARG A 83 2.17 -2.03 -5.22
CA ARG A 83 2.95 -1.62 -6.38
C ARG A 83 2.16 -1.91 -7.66
N LEU A 84 2.32 -1.08 -8.69
CA LEU A 84 1.77 -1.32 -10.01
C LEU A 84 2.85 -1.83 -10.95
N SER A 85 2.58 -2.96 -11.58
CA SER A 85 3.34 -3.49 -12.71
C SER A 85 2.61 -3.07 -13.98
N ILE A 86 3.27 -2.24 -14.81
CA ILE A 86 2.69 -1.58 -15.98
C ILE A 86 3.51 -1.96 -17.21
N GLY A 87 2.86 -2.44 -18.26
CA GLY A 87 3.54 -2.78 -19.50
C GLY A 87 2.57 -3.14 -20.61
N HIS A 88 3.12 -3.52 -21.76
CA HIS A 88 2.30 -4.04 -22.85
C HIS A 88 1.66 -5.37 -22.47
N SER A 89 0.42 -5.62 -22.91
CA SER A 89 -0.36 -6.82 -22.54
C SER A 89 0.35 -8.14 -22.85
N GLU A 90 1.19 -8.17 -23.89
CA GLU A 90 1.96 -9.35 -24.31
C GLU A 90 3.20 -9.62 -23.46
N VAL A 91 3.76 -8.58 -22.83
CA VAL A 91 5.02 -8.65 -22.07
C VAL A 91 4.75 -8.74 -20.57
N LEU A 92 3.61 -8.23 -20.11
CA LEU A 92 3.25 -8.23 -18.70
C LEU A 92 2.93 -9.65 -18.21
N THR A 93 3.96 -10.33 -17.73
CA THR A 93 3.85 -11.59 -16.99
C THR A 93 3.55 -11.33 -15.52
N ASN A 94 2.91 -12.31 -14.86
CA ASN A 94 2.65 -12.27 -13.43
C ASN A 94 3.96 -12.57 -12.69
N ASP A 95 4.86 -11.59 -12.63
CA ASP A 95 6.16 -11.76 -11.97
C ASP A 95 5.95 -11.87 -10.44
N PRO A 96 6.37 -12.98 -9.80
CA PRO A 96 6.26 -13.13 -8.35
C PRO A 96 7.17 -12.17 -7.57
N ASN A 97 8.21 -11.62 -8.19
CA ASN A 97 9.26 -10.84 -7.52
C ASN A 97 8.95 -9.34 -7.47
N VAL A 98 7.69 -8.93 -7.52
CA VAL A 98 7.33 -7.50 -7.41
C VAL A 98 7.27 -7.07 -5.94
N VAL A 99 7.02 -7.97 -5.00
CA VAL A 99 6.98 -7.62 -3.56
C VAL A 99 7.71 -8.68 -2.77
N ALA A 100 8.51 -8.24 -1.80
CA ALA A 100 9.16 -9.13 -0.84
C ALA A 100 8.56 -8.94 0.56
N ALA A 101 8.56 -10.02 1.34
CA ALA A 101 8.17 -10.01 2.74
C ALA A 101 9.36 -10.31 3.64
N ILE A 102 9.49 -9.54 4.72
CA ILE A 102 10.50 -9.72 5.75
C ILE A 102 9.80 -9.94 7.08
N ASN A 103 10.19 -11.00 7.78
CA ASN A 103 9.85 -11.21 9.17
C ASN A 103 10.88 -10.52 10.06
N ILE A 104 10.43 -9.54 10.84
CA ILE A 104 11.19 -8.87 11.88
C ILE A 104 10.77 -9.50 13.21
N SER A 105 11.68 -10.28 13.78
CA SER A 105 11.44 -11.03 15.02
C SER A 105 12.23 -10.43 16.18
N GLY A 106 11.62 -10.36 17.35
CA GLY A 106 12.24 -9.82 18.57
C GLY A 106 11.43 -10.19 19.81
N ASN A 107 11.99 -9.92 20.99
CA ASN A 107 11.28 -10.15 22.25
C ASN A 107 10.50 -8.88 22.66
N PHE A 108 9.23 -8.79 22.23
CA PHE A 108 8.36 -7.66 22.54
C PHE A 108 7.41 -7.91 23.71
N SER A 109 7.55 -9.01 24.45
CA SER A 109 6.66 -9.36 25.58
C SER A 109 6.69 -8.30 26.71
N PHE A 110 7.81 -7.60 26.89
CA PHE A 110 7.96 -6.56 27.92
C PHE A 110 7.82 -5.14 27.39
N GLN A 111 7.92 -4.97 26.07
CA GLN A 111 7.82 -3.67 25.41
C GLN A 111 7.05 -3.85 24.09
N PRO A 112 5.70 -3.77 24.13
CA PRO A 112 4.91 -3.88 22.91
C PRO A 112 5.26 -2.71 21.99
N CYS A 113 5.56 -3.03 20.74
CA CYS A 113 5.84 -2.03 19.71
C CYS A 113 4.62 -1.84 18.81
N SER A 114 4.36 -0.58 18.48
CA SER A 114 3.30 -0.18 17.57
C SER A 114 3.78 -0.24 16.12
N HIS A 115 2.84 -0.16 15.17
CA HIS A 115 3.16 0.02 13.75
C HIS A 115 4.10 1.22 13.52
N GLY A 116 3.92 2.30 14.29
CA GLY A 116 4.76 3.50 14.19
C GLY A 116 6.22 3.26 14.55
N ASP A 117 6.49 2.35 15.48
CA ASP A 117 7.85 2.04 15.94
C ASP A 117 8.64 1.26 14.88
N PHE A 118 8.01 0.25 14.27
CA PHE A 118 8.60 -0.49 13.14
C PHE A 118 8.85 0.44 11.95
N LEU A 119 7.84 1.24 11.59
CA LEU A 119 7.98 2.22 10.52
C LEU A 119 9.12 3.19 10.81
N GLY A 120 9.16 3.78 12.00
CA GLY A 120 10.19 4.73 12.41
C GLY A 120 11.60 4.12 12.39
N ALA A 121 11.74 2.88 12.85
CA ALA A 121 13.02 2.18 12.83
C ALA A 121 13.52 1.94 11.39
N ILE A 122 12.64 1.55 10.48
CA ILE A 122 12.98 1.31 9.07
C ILE A 122 13.33 2.64 8.36
N LEU A 123 12.50 3.67 8.54
CA LEU A 123 12.75 5.00 7.97
C LEU A 123 14.07 5.59 8.51
N GLY A 124 14.39 5.32 9.78
CA GLY A 124 15.64 5.73 10.42
C GLY A 124 16.90 5.13 9.79
N LYS A 125 16.78 4.02 9.04
CA LYS A 125 17.89 3.44 8.25
C LYS A 125 18.04 4.09 6.87
N GLY A 126 17.22 5.10 6.54
CA GLY A 126 17.28 5.84 5.27
C GLY A 126 16.43 5.25 4.14
N ILE A 127 15.57 4.27 4.44
CA ILE A 127 14.62 3.73 3.47
C ILE A 127 13.44 4.70 3.34
N ALA A 128 13.09 5.05 2.11
CA ALA A 128 11.97 5.93 1.84
C ALA A 128 10.62 5.22 2.05
N ARG A 129 9.57 5.95 2.47
CA ARG A 129 8.27 5.36 2.84
C ARG A 129 7.56 4.72 1.65
N GLU A 130 7.74 5.28 0.47
CA GLU A 130 7.26 4.75 -0.80
C GLU A 130 7.86 3.38 -1.13
N LYS A 131 9.02 3.02 -0.57
CA LYS A 131 9.62 1.68 -0.72
C LYS A 131 9.03 0.65 0.24
N LEU A 132 8.15 1.07 1.16
CA LEU A 132 7.52 0.21 2.15
C LEU A 132 6.02 0.05 1.85
N GLY A 133 5.61 -1.21 1.88
CA GLY A 133 4.21 -1.60 1.88
C GLY A 133 3.65 -1.63 3.29
N ASP A 134 2.76 -2.59 3.53
CA ASP A 134 2.10 -2.73 4.81
C ASP A 134 3.02 -3.36 5.87
N ILE A 135 2.75 -3.03 7.13
CA ILE A 135 3.42 -3.61 8.29
C ILE A 135 2.37 -4.36 9.10
N ILE A 136 2.51 -5.67 9.18
CA ILE A 136 1.56 -6.58 9.81
C ILE A 136 2.14 -7.01 11.16
N LEU A 137 1.58 -6.48 12.24
CA LEU A 137 2.03 -6.80 13.60
C LEU A 137 1.70 -8.25 13.97
N GLN A 138 2.68 -8.95 14.52
CA GLN A 138 2.60 -10.34 15.00
C GLN A 138 2.49 -10.40 16.54
N GLY A 139 1.89 -9.37 17.15
CA GLY A 139 1.83 -9.21 18.60
C GLY A 139 3.22 -9.13 19.23
N GLU A 140 3.52 -10.04 20.16
CA GLU A 140 4.79 -10.07 20.89
C GLU A 140 5.97 -10.64 20.09
N LYS A 141 5.69 -11.32 18.96
CA LYS A 141 6.73 -11.95 18.13
C LYS A 141 7.47 -10.95 17.23
N GLY A 142 6.85 -9.81 16.94
CA GLY A 142 7.39 -8.77 16.06
C GLY A 142 6.42 -8.36 14.96
N ALA A 143 6.90 -8.27 13.71
CA ALA A 143 6.09 -7.83 12.57
C ALA A 143 6.56 -8.42 11.24
N HIS A 144 5.63 -8.59 10.30
CA HIS A 144 5.94 -8.82 8.90
C HIS A 144 5.88 -7.49 8.14
N VAL A 145 6.86 -7.24 7.29
CA VAL A 145 6.96 -6.00 6.51
C VAL A 145 7.05 -6.34 5.04
N LEU A 146 6.23 -5.65 4.26
CA LEU A 146 6.27 -5.70 2.80
C LEU A 146 7.22 -4.62 2.30
N ILE A 147 8.15 -4.98 1.44
CA ILE A 147 9.19 -4.07 0.92
C ILE A 147 9.48 -4.35 -0.55
N VAL A 148 10.07 -3.35 -1.22
CA VAL A 148 10.64 -3.52 -2.56
C VAL A 148 11.79 -4.55 -2.49
N PRO A 149 11.82 -5.56 -3.37
CA PRO A 149 12.82 -6.64 -3.35
C PRO A 149 14.27 -6.15 -3.31
N GLU A 150 14.57 -5.05 -4.00
CA GLU A 150 15.92 -4.47 -4.06
C GLU A 150 16.47 -4.03 -2.70
N LEU A 151 15.61 -3.83 -1.70
CA LEU A 151 15.99 -3.37 -0.36
C LEU A 151 15.98 -4.47 0.70
N VAL A 152 15.72 -5.73 0.31
CA VAL A 152 15.62 -6.84 1.27
C VAL A 152 16.94 -7.05 2.01
N ASP A 153 18.03 -7.23 1.27
CA ASP A 153 19.36 -7.47 1.85
C ASP A 153 19.84 -6.27 2.68
N PHE A 154 19.53 -5.06 2.22
CA PHE A 154 19.84 -3.83 2.93
C PHE A 154 19.08 -3.76 4.27
N LEU A 155 17.77 -4.03 4.28
CA LEU A 155 17.01 -4.00 5.53
C LEU A 155 17.49 -5.10 6.49
N MET A 156 17.72 -6.30 5.97
CA MET A 156 18.17 -7.44 6.79
C MET A 156 19.53 -7.21 7.45
N SER A 157 20.45 -6.53 6.76
CA SER A 157 21.78 -6.23 7.29
C SER A 157 21.83 -5.00 8.20
N THR A 158 20.90 -4.06 8.05
CA THR A 158 20.95 -2.78 8.76
C THR A 158 19.99 -2.66 9.92
N LEU A 159 18.85 -3.37 9.91
CA LEU A 159 17.85 -3.30 10.97
C LEU A 159 18.14 -4.32 12.08
N ASP A 160 18.82 -3.83 13.10
CA ASP A 160 19.27 -4.55 14.30
C ASP A 160 18.40 -4.26 15.54
N LYS A 161 17.68 -3.13 15.54
CA LYS A 161 16.93 -2.66 16.69
C LYS A 161 15.63 -1.96 16.26
N VAL A 162 14.53 -2.27 16.94
CA VAL A 162 13.26 -1.54 16.84
C VAL A 162 12.94 -0.98 18.23
N ALA A 163 12.79 0.34 18.32
CA ALA A 163 12.71 1.06 19.60
C ALA A 163 13.88 0.67 20.53
N ASN A 164 13.61 -0.06 21.62
CA ASN A 164 14.62 -0.54 22.56
C ASN A 164 14.89 -2.06 22.50
N VAL A 165 14.27 -2.77 21.56
CA VAL A 165 14.37 -4.24 21.44
C VAL A 165 15.28 -4.61 20.28
N SER A 166 16.24 -5.50 20.52
CA SER A 166 17.06 -6.10 19.46
C SER A 166 16.21 -7.04 18.60
N VAL A 167 16.35 -6.93 17.28
CA VAL A 167 15.55 -7.69 16.32
C VAL A 167 16.44 -8.48 15.35
N SER A 168 15.87 -9.55 14.79
CA SER A 168 16.44 -10.31 13.69
C SER A 168 15.48 -10.28 12.50
N CYS A 169 16.01 -9.92 11.34
CA CYS A 169 15.27 -9.81 10.09
C CYS A 169 15.54 -11.03 9.19
N THR A 170 14.50 -11.66 8.69
CA THR A 170 14.60 -12.80 7.76
C THR A 170 13.62 -12.66 6.62
N GLN A 171 14.05 -12.91 5.38
CA GLN A 171 13.13 -12.96 4.25
C GLN A 171 12.23 -14.19 4.37
N ILE A 172 10.93 -13.99 4.17
CA ILE A 172 9.93 -15.07 4.18
C ILE A 172 9.17 -15.09 2.85
N PRO A 173 8.67 -16.27 2.40
CA PRO A 173 7.80 -16.32 1.24
C PRO A 173 6.48 -15.59 1.55
N LEU A 174 5.90 -14.94 0.53
CA LEU A 174 4.61 -14.23 0.67
C LEU A 174 3.49 -15.13 1.21
N LEU A 175 3.54 -16.44 0.92
CA LEU A 175 2.57 -17.42 1.40
C LEU A 175 2.69 -17.69 2.92
N ALA A 176 3.82 -17.35 3.54
CA ALA A 176 4.02 -17.47 4.99
C ALA A 176 3.61 -16.21 5.75
N LEU A 177 3.02 -15.21 5.07
CA LEU A 177 2.48 -14.04 5.74
C LEU A 177 1.30 -14.46 6.64
N GLU A 178 1.52 -14.39 7.94
CA GLU A 178 0.46 -14.48 8.94
C GLU A 178 -0.29 -13.14 8.96
N TYR A 179 -1.41 -13.06 8.25
CA TYR A 179 -2.33 -11.92 8.33
C TYR A 179 -3.70 -12.42 8.78
N GLU A 180 -4.34 -11.69 9.69
CA GLU A 180 -5.74 -11.96 10.01
C GLU A 180 -6.59 -11.45 8.84
N PRO A 181 -7.32 -12.32 8.11
CA PRO A 181 -8.30 -11.84 7.17
C PRO A 181 -9.31 -10.98 7.95
N PRO A 182 -9.75 -9.81 7.44
CA PRO A 182 -10.72 -8.97 8.10
C PRO A 182 -11.91 -9.87 8.38
N ARG A 183 -12.24 -10.00 9.66
CA ARG A 183 -13.51 -10.58 10.07
C ARG A 183 -14.58 -9.70 9.44
N THR A 184 -15.14 -10.15 8.32
CA THR A 184 -16.37 -9.62 7.79
C THR A 184 -17.44 -9.93 8.82
N GLN A 185 -17.53 -9.11 9.87
CA GLN A 185 -18.71 -9.09 10.72
C GLN A 185 -19.80 -8.47 9.86
N SER A 186 -20.48 -9.32 9.08
CA SER A 186 -21.76 -8.96 8.51
C SER A 186 -22.70 -8.73 9.69
N PHE A 187 -22.81 -7.48 10.14
CA PHE A 187 -23.89 -7.08 11.04
C PHE A 187 -25.19 -7.15 10.23
N LYS A 188 -25.88 -8.29 10.27
CA LYS A 188 -27.29 -8.35 9.91
C LYS A 188 -28.07 -7.89 11.14
N THR A 189 -28.20 -6.58 11.32
CA THR A 189 -29.18 -6.04 12.25
C THR A 189 -30.47 -5.80 11.48
N VAL A 190 -31.52 -6.54 11.83
CA VAL A 190 -32.88 -6.29 11.36
C VAL A 190 -33.45 -5.20 12.26
N GLU A 191 -33.24 -3.92 11.93
CA GLU A 191 -33.90 -2.82 12.62
C GLU A 191 -34.58 -1.85 11.63
N ALA A 192 -35.88 -1.67 11.83
CA ALA A 192 -36.82 -0.98 10.96
C ALA A 192 -36.82 0.55 11.12
N SER A 193 -35.69 1.17 11.46
CA SER A 193 -35.62 2.63 11.62
C SER A 193 -34.18 3.13 11.42
N LEU A 194 -33.93 3.75 10.25
CA LEU A 194 -32.77 4.59 10.00
C LEU A 194 -32.68 5.72 11.04
N ARG A 195 -31.88 5.54 12.07
CA ARG A 195 -31.30 6.64 12.86
C ARG A 195 -29.79 6.44 12.90
N VAL A 196 -29.07 7.35 12.25
CA VAL A 196 -27.61 7.37 12.08
C VAL A 196 -26.88 7.41 13.44
N ASP A 197 -27.57 7.81 14.49
CA ASP A 197 -27.03 8.02 15.83
C ASP A 197 -26.67 6.69 16.55
N ALA A 198 -27.19 5.56 16.09
CA ALA A 198 -26.87 4.24 16.66
C ALA A 198 -25.57 3.62 16.12
N LEU A 199 -25.08 4.08 14.95
CA LEU A 199 -23.88 3.51 14.32
C LEU A 199 -22.59 3.91 15.06
N ALA A 200 -22.59 5.05 15.76
CA ALA A 200 -21.41 5.59 16.42
C ALA A 200 -20.98 4.81 17.67
N SER A 201 -21.89 4.12 18.35
CA SER A 201 -21.58 3.40 19.60
C SER A 201 -21.16 1.93 19.43
N ALA A 202 -21.30 1.36 18.23
CA ALA A 202 -20.92 -0.04 17.98
C ALA A 202 -19.49 -0.19 17.41
N GLY A 203 -18.96 0.86 16.75
CA GLY A 203 -17.63 0.84 16.13
C GLY A 203 -16.48 1.30 17.02
N PHE A 204 -16.76 2.05 18.09
CA PHE A 204 -15.73 2.57 19.00
C PHE A 204 -16.00 2.06 20.41
N LYS A 205 -15.14 1.18 20.92
CA LYS A 205 -15.05 0.81 22.35
C LYS A 205 -14.64 2.01 23.19
N ILE A 206 -15.50 3.02 23.29
CA ILE A 206 -15.34 4.14 24.21
C ILE A 206 -16.51 4.07 25.20
N SER A 207 -16.16 3.87 26.47
CA SER A 207 -17.12 3.81 27.56
C SER A 207 -17.93 5.11 27.64
N ARG A 208 -19.26 4.97 27.76
CA ARG A 208 -20.27 6.04 27.77
C ARG A 208 -20.10 7.13 28.85
N SER A 209 -19.14 7.02 29.76
CA SER A 209 -18.94 7.97 30.87
C SER A 209 -18.08 9.19 30.54
N LYS A 210 -17.43 9.29 29.37
CA LYS A 210 -16.59 10.45 29.01
C LYS A 210 -17.20 11.45 28.02
N LEU A 211 -18.37 11.15 27.45
CA LEU A 211 -18.99 11.98 26.41
C LEU A 211 -19.85 13.14 26.96
N VAL A 212 -20.16 13.15 28.27
CA VAL A 212 -21.07 14.15 28.88
C VAL A 212 -20.35 15.43 29.32
N ASN A 213 -19.02 15.51 29.20
CA ASN A 213 -18.24 16.70 29.60
C ASN A 213 -17.73 17.54 28.42
N LEU A 214 -18.26 17.32 27.21
CA LEU A 214 -17.93 18.11 26.03
C LEU A 214 -19.19 18.62 25.31
N ILE A 215 -20.17 19.03 26.11
CA ILE A 215 -21.30 19.88 25.69
C ILE A 215 -21.23 21.17 26.51
#